data_AF-Q08VQ6-F1
#
_entry.id   AF-Q08VQ6-F1
#
_cell.length_a   1.000
_cell.length_b   1.000
_cell.length_c   1.000
_cell.angle_alpha   90.00
_cell.angle_beta   90.00
_cell.angle_gamma   90.00
#
_symmetry.space_group_name_H-M   'P 1'
#
loop_
_entity.id
_entity.type
_entity.pdbx_description
1 polymer ?
#
loop_
_entity_poly.entity_id
_entity_poly.type
_entity_poly.pdbx_seq_one_letter_code
_entity_poly.pdbx_strand_id
1 'polypeptide(L)' 'MALLLGGGVRGGRVWGPWKGLSEQHLLEGRDVPSLTDIRVLLAEALSLHGGRSSPEAVFPGLGASPPARSLGWLNIRC' A
#
# COMPACT_ATOMS: atom_id res chain seq x y z
N MET A 1 -1.69 8.37 3.88
CA MET A 1 -0.48 7.64 3.45
C MET A 1 -0.35 6.34 4.25
N ALA A 2 0.48 5.38 3.82
CA ALA A 2 0.72 4.14 4.55
C ALA A 2 2.23 3.87 4.69
N LEU A 3 2.64 3.33 5.84
CA LEU A 3 4.01 2.88 6.10
C LEU A 3 4.02 1.35 6.22
N LEU A 4 4.92 0.70 5.48
CA LEU A 4 5.09 -0.75 5.53
C LEU A 4 6.42 -1.10 6.18
N LEU A 5 6.38 -2.04 7.11
CA LEU A 5 7.51 -2.51 7.91
C LEU A 5 7.39 -4.03 8.07
N GLY A 6 8.52 -4.75 8.13
CA GLY A 6 8.53 -6.19 8.35
C GLY A 6 9.55 -6.94 7.49
N GLY A 7 9.79 -8.21 7.83
CA GLY A 7 10.65 -9.10 7.05
C GLY A 7 10.10 -9.29 5.64
N GLY A 8 10.94 -9.09 4.62
CA GLY A 8 10.52 -9.16 3.22
C GLY A 8 10.02 -7.85 2.62
N VAL A 9 9.88 -6.77 3.38
CA VAL A 9 9.60 -5.44 2.81
C VAL A 9 10.90 -4.82 2.25
N ARG A 10 10.85 -4.35 1.00
CA ARG A 10 11.92 -3.58 0.35
C ARG A 10 11.82 -2.12 0.79
N GLY A 11 12.19 -1.88 2.05
CA GLY A 11 12.16 -0.57 2.71
C GLY A 11 13.12 0.45 2.08
N GLY A 12 13.11 1.67 2.63
CA GLY A 12 13.95 2.78 2.16
C GLY A 12 13.48 3.42 0.86
N ARG A 13 12.25 3.14 0.43
CA ARG A 13 11.64 3.73 -0.77
C ARG A 13 10.29 4.32 -0.45
N VAL A 14 9.97 5.45 -1.08
CA VAL A 14 8.62 6.00 -1.11
C VAL A 14 8.00 5.61 -2.44
N TRP A 15 6.87 4.89 -2.36
CA TRP A 15 6.12 4.46 -3.54
C TRP A 15 4.93 5.38 -3.77
N GLY A 16 4.75 5.83 -5.01
CA GLY A 16 3.70 6.78 -5.38
C GLY A 16 4.15 8.25 -5.35
N PRO A 17 3.21 9.19 -5.56
CA PRO A 17 3.52 10.60 -5.72
C PRO A 17 3.88 11.26 -4.37
N TRP A 18 5.16 11.30 -4.05
CA TRP A 18 5.69 12.06 -2.91
C TRP A 18 5.99 13.49 -3.31
N LYS A 19 5.32 14.45 -2.67
CA LYS A 19 5.53 15.89 -2.92
C LYS A 19 6.38 16.58 -1.85
N GLY A 20 6.76 15.89 -0.77
CA GLY A 20 7.48 16.48 0.37
C GLY A 20 6.57 16.93 1.50
N LEU A 21 7.15 17.63 2.49
CA LEU A 21 6.50 18.05 3.74
C LEU A 21 6.25 19.56 3.84
N SER A 22 6.33 20.31 2.73
CA SER A 22 5.94 21.73 2.77
C SER A 22 4.43 21.85 2.99
N GLU A 23 4.00 22.91 3.69
CA GLU A 23 2.60 23.12 4.08
C GLU A 23 1.62 23.02 2.90
N GLN A 24 2.01 23.56 1.74
CA GLN A 24 1.22 23.51 0.50
C GLN A 24 0.95 22.10 -0.05
N HIS A 25 1.72 21.09 0.40
CA HIS A 25 1.56 19.69 -0.01
C HIS A 25 0.84 18.85 1.05
N LEU A 26 0.56 19.40 2.23
CA LEU A 26 -0.16 18.73 3.30
C LEU A 26 -1.66 19.01 3.18
N LEU A 27 -2.47 17.99 3.48
CA LEU A 27 -3.89 18.15 3.71
C LEU A 27 -4.08 19.04 4.94
N GLU A 28 -4.77 20.17 4.75
CA GLU A 28 -5.01 21.17 5.79
C GLU A 28 -3.72 21.69 6.47
N GLY A 29 -2.58 21.64 5.78
CA GLY A 29 -1.29 22.10 6.32
C GLY A 29 -0.70 21.19 7.40
N ARG A 30 -1.29 20.01 7.66
CA ARG A 30 -0.85 19.13 8.77
C ARG A 30 -0.57 17.69 8.33
N ASP A 31 -1.45 17.12 7.51
CA ASP A 31 -1.44 15.68 7.24
C ASP A 31 -0.87 15.36 5.85
N VAL A 32 -0.03 14.34 5.71
CA VAL A 32 0.41 13.90 4.38
C VAL A 32 -0.79 13.31 3.64
N PRO A 33 -1.13 13.80 2.43
CA PRO A 33 -2.31 13.34 1.71
C PRO A 33 -2.20 11.84 1.39
N SER A 34 -3.32 11.13 1.57
CA SER A 34 -3.42 9.74 1.15
C SER A 34 -3.85 9.65 -0.31
N LEU A 35 -2.87 9.57 -1.21
CA LEU A 35 -3.10 9.56 -2.66
C LEU A 35 -3.25 8.14 -3.25
N THR A 36 -3.20 7.12 -2.41
CA THR A 36 -3.29 5.70 -2.80
C THR A 36 -4.40 5.02 -2.02
N ASP A 37 -5.15 4.13 -2.68
CA ASP A 37 -6.10 3.26 -2.01
C ASP A 37 -5.36 2.21 -1.17
N ILE A 38 -5.41 2.37 0.16
CA ILE A 38 -4.72 1.48 1.10
C ILE A 38 -5.30 0.05 1.11
N ARG A 39 -6.55 -0.14 0.65
CA ARG A 39 -7.18 -1.46 0.61
C ARG A 39 -6.43 -2.40 -0.32
N VAL A 40 -5.84 -1.88 -1.40
CA VAL A 40 -4.99 -2.65 -2.31
C VAL A 40 -3.74 -3.18 -1.59
N LEU A 41 -3.11 -2.36 -0.74
CA LEU A 41 -1.94 -2.78 0.05
C LEU A 41 -2.30 -3.85 1.08
N LEU A 42 -3.44 -3.68 1.76
CA LEU A 42 -3.91 -4.62 2.77
C LEU A 42 -4.39 -5.93 2.16
N ALA A 43 -5.08 -5.89 1.01
CA ALA A 43 -5.49 -7.05 0.26
C ALA A 43 -4.29 -7.93 -0.11
N GLU A 44 -3.19 -7.33 -0.57
CA GLU A 44 -1.95 -8.05 -0.85
C GLU A 44 -1.33 -8.64 0.41
N ALA A 45 -1.26 -7.87 1.50
CA ALA A 45 -0.75 -8.38 2.77
C ALA A 45 -1.57 -9.57 3.30
N LEU A 46 -2.91 -9.52 3.14
CA LEU A 46 -3.83 -10.60 3.49
C LEU A 46 -3.62 -11.83 2.61
N SER A 47 -3.47 -11.67 1.30
CA SER A 47 -3.16 -12.79 0.39
C SER A 47 -1.87 -13.51 0.75
N LEU A 48 -0.89 -12.79 1.30
CA LEU A 48 0.44 -13.33 1.62
C LEU A 48 0.51 -14.02 2.98
N HIS A 49 -0.20 -13.49 3.98
CA HIS A 49 -0.10 -13.96 5.36
C HIS A 49 -1.37 -14.67 5.86
N GLY A 50 -2.52 -14.43 5.22
CA GLY A 50 -3.85 -14.85 5.66
C GLY A 50 -4.32 -16.23 5.16
N GLY A 51 -3.45 -17.01 4.53
CA GLY A 51 -3.77 -18.36 4.05
C GLY A 51 -4.82 -18.36 2.92
N ARG A 52 -5.93 -19.09 3.09
CA ARG A 52 -7.01 -19.26 2.09
C ARG A 52 -8.02 -18.10 2.05
N SER A 53 -7.76 -17.00 2.74
CA SER A 53 -8.70 -15.87 2.80
C SER A 53 -8.67 -15.11 1.47
N SER A 54 -9.78 -15.15 0.72
CA SER A 54 -9.95 -14.36 -0.50
C SER A 54 -10.06 -12.87 -0.11
N PRO A 55 -9.19 -11.97 -0.62
CA PRO A 55 -9.28 -10.54 -0.33
C PRO A 55 -10.66 -9.93 -0.62
N GLU A 56 -11.40 -10.49 -1.58
CA GLU A 56 -12.75 -10.09 -1.96
C GLU A 56 -13.78 -10.26 -0.83
N ALA A 57 -13.55 -11.23 0.07
CA ALA A 57 -14.43 -11.44 1.23
C ALA A 57 -14.23 -10.37 2.31
N VAL A 58 -13.02 -9.77 2.37
CA VAL A 58 -12.67 -8.72 3.34
C VAL A 58 -12.91 -7.32 2.74
N PHE A 59 -12.65 -7.16 1.45
CA PHE A 59 -12.80 -5.93 0.69
C PHE A 59 -13.74 -6.13 -0.51
N PRO A 60 -15.05 -6.28 -0.28
CA PRO A 60 -16.02 -6.45 -1.36
C PRO A 60 -16.02 -5.24 -2.30
N GLY A 61 -16.04 -5.51 -3.61
CA GLY A 61 -16.02 -4.47 -4.64
C GLY A 61 -14.65 -3.80 -4.84
N LEU A 62 -13.57 -4.33 -4.26
CA LEU A 62 -12.21 -3.95 -4.64
C LEU A 62 -12.01 -4.37 -6.11
N GLY A 63 -12.10 -3.41 -7.04
CA GLY A 63 -11.88 -3.68 -8.46
C GLY A 63 -10.47 -4.19 -8.73
N ALA A 64 -10.21 -4.65 -9.96
CA ALA A 64 -8.87 -5.02 -10.44
C ALA A 64 -7.95 -3.79 -10.57
N SER A 65 -7.71 -3.08 -9.47
CA SER A 65 -6.61 -2.14 -9.34
C SER A 65 -5.33 -2.97 -9.43
N PRO A 66 -4.29 -2.53 -10.16
CA PRO A 66 -3.09 -3.32 -10.33
C PRO A 66 -2.57 -3.75 -8.95
N PRO A 67 -2.33 -5.05 -8.73
CA PRO A 67 -1.93 -5.56 -7.43
C PRO A 67 -0.65 -4.86 -7.00
N ALA A 68 -0.49 -4.63 -5.70
CA ALA A 68 0.69 -3.94 -5.19
C ALA A 68 2.00 -4.71 -5.51
N ARG A 69 1.94 -5.98 -5.96
CA ARG A 69 3.04 -6.68 -6.65
C ARG A 69 3.65 -5.89 -7.81
N SER A 70 2.85 -5.14 -8.57
CA SER A 70 3.32 -4.25 -9.66
C SER A 70 4.19 -3.10 -9.15
N LEU A 71 4.05 -2.75 -7.87
CA LEU A 71 4.82 -1.70 -7.20
C LEU A 71 6.11 -2.22 -6.59
N GLY A 72 6.52 -3.48 -6.79
CA GLY A 72 7.90 -3.95 -6.51
C GLY A 72 8.47 -3.71 -5.09
N TRP A 73 7.62 -3.45 -4.08
CA TRP A 73 8.01 -3.10 -2.71
C TRP A 73 8.19 -4.31 -1.80
N LEU A 74 7.88 -5.51 -2.29
CA LEU A 74 8.00 -6.75 -1.52
C LEU A 74 9.07 -7.66 -2.15
N ASN A 75 9.88 -8.30 -1.30
CA ASN A 75 10.95 -9.20 -1.67
C ASN A 75 10.47 -10.65 -1.57
N ILE A 76 9.61 -11.07 -2.50
CA ILE A 76 9.20 -12.48 -2.61
C ILE A 76 9.83 -13.06 -3.87
N ARG A 77 10.83 -13.92 -3.66
CA ARG A 77 11.16 -14.97 -4.62
C ARG A 77 10.12 -16.07 -4.41
N CYS A 78 9.20 -16.19 -5.36
CA CYS A 78 8.47 -17.44 -5.52
C CYS A 78 9.39 -18.45 -6.20
#